data_AF-C2ET15-F1
#
_entry.id   AF-C2ET15-F1
#
_cell.length_a   1.000
_cell.length_b   1.000
_cell.length_c   1.000
_cell.angle_alpha   90.00
_cell.angle_beta   90.00
_cell.angle_gamma   90.00
#
_symmetry.space_group_name_H-M   'P 1'
#
loop_
_entity.id
_entity.type
_entity.pdbx_description
1 polymer ?
#
loop_
_entity_poly.entity_id
_entity_poly.type
_entity_poly.pdbx_seq_one_letter_code
_entity_poly.pdbx_strand_id
1 'polypeptide(L)' 'MGGVMRLDRLTNKFQLALADAQSLALGHDNQFIEPLHLMSALLNQEGGSVSPLLTSAGINAGQLRTD' A
#
# COMPACT_ATOMS: atom_id res chain seq x y z
N MET A 1 -22.54 7.45 10.66
CA MET A 1 -21.36 8.05 11.33
C MET A 1 -20.19 7.09 11.11
N GLY A 2 -19.33 7.35 10.12
CA GLY A 2 -18.10 6.56 9.94
C GLY A 2 -17.11 6.91 11.04
N GLY A 3 -16.60 5.91 11.76
CA GLY A 3 -15.58 6.15 12.78
C GLY A 3 -14.32 6.72 12.14
N VAL A 4 -13.62 7.60 12.86
CA VAL A 4 -12.30 8.09 12.43
C VAL A 4 -11.33 6.92 12.32
N MET A 5 -10.48 6.92 11.30
CA MET A 5 -9.42 5.93 11.18
C MET A 5 -8.45 6.08 12.37
N ARG A 6 -8.21 4.99 13.09
CA ARG A 6 -7.26 4.91 14.21
C ARG A 6 -5.90 4.47 13.70
N LEU A 7 -5.15 5.39 13.09
CA LEU A 7 -3.83 5.11 12.51
C LEU A 7 -2.87 4.52 13.54
N ASP A 8 -2.97 4.95 14.80
CA ASP A 8 -2.19 4.45 15.94
C ASP A 8 -2.35 2.95 16.23
N ARG A 9 -3.41 2.32 15.70
CA ARG A 9 -3.65 0.88 15.84
C ARG A 9 -3.09 0.05 14.68
N LEU A 10 -2.51 0.70 13.69
CA LEU A 10 -1.90 0.05 12.53
C LEU A 10 -0.39 -0.10 12.77
N THR A 11 0.24 -1.04 12.08
CA THR A 11 1.71 -1.18 12.15
C THR A 11 2.38 0.05 11.54
N ASN A 12 3.57 0.41 12.04
CA ASN A 12 4.32 1.56 11.49
C ASN A 12 4.54 1.42 9.96
N LYS A 13 4.84 0.21 9.49
CA LYS A 13 4.99 -0.09 8.06
C LYS A 13 3.71 0.20 7.26
N PHE A 14 2.55 -0.18 7.79
CA PHE A 14 1.28 0.08 7.11
C PHE A 14 0.88 1.55 7.15
N GLN A 15 1.19 2.27 8.24
CA GLN A 15 0.99 3.72 8.31
C GLN A 15 1.83 4.45 7.24
N LEU A 16 3.09 4.04 7.03
CA LEU A 16 3.94 4.56 5.95
C LEU A 16 3.34 4.24 4.57
N ALA A 17 2.88 3.00 4.34
CA ALA A 17 2.25 2.62 3.08
C ALA A 17 0.97 3.44 2.78
N LEU A 18 0.20 3.82 3.79
CA LEU A 18 -0.95 4.73 3.63
C LEU A 18 -0.51 6.14 3.22
N ALA A 19 0.60 6.65 3.76
CA ALA A 19 1.15 7.95 3.36
C ALA A 19 1.70 7.92 1.92
N ASP A 20 2.39 6.85 1.53
CA ASP A 20 2.86 6.64 0.16
C ASP A 20 1.67 6.52 -0.82
N ALA A 21 0.62 5.79 -0.44
CA ALA A 21 -0.62 5.68 -1.22
C ALA A 21 -1.32 7.03 -1.42
N GLN A 22 -1.30 7.90 -0.41
CA GLN A 22 -1.81 9.26 -0.54
C GLN A 22 -0.99 10.08 -1.55
N SER A 23 0.34 9.93 -1.53
CA SER A 23 1.22 10.60 -2.47
C SER A 23 0.98 10.13 -3.91
N LEU A 24 0.76 8.82 -4.11
CA LEU A 24 0.37 8.25 -5.40
C LEU A 24 -0.97 8.81 -5.90
N ALA A 25 -1.99 8.86 -5.04
CA ALA A 25 -3.30 9.40 -5.40
C ALA A 25 -3.20 10.87 -5.83
N LEU A 26 -2.50 11.70 -5.04
CA LEU A 26 -2.26 13.11 -5.36
C LEU A 26 -1.46 13.28 -6.65
N GLY A 27 -0.42 12.46 -6.87
CA GLY A 27 0.40 12.50 -8.09
C GLY A 27 -0.36 12.13 -9.36
N HIS A 28 -1.50 11.44 -9.24
CA HIS A 28 -2.38 11.04 -10.34
C HIS A 28 -3.68 11.85 -10.40
N ASP A 29 -3.76 12.98 -9.68
CA ASP A 29 -4.96 13.84 -9.59
C ASP A 29 -6.23 13.10 -9.09
N ASN A 30 -6.05 12.01 -8.35
CA ASN A 30 -7.13 11.25 -7.75
C ASN A 30 -7.54 11.87 -6.41
N GLN A 31 -8.82 12.24 -6.29
CA GLN A 31 -9.35 12.90 -5.09
C GLN A 31 -9.42 11.99 -3.85
N PHE A 32 -9.34 10.67 -4.05
CA PHE A 32 -9.44 9.67 -3.00
C PHE A 32 -8.34 8.63 -3.11
N ILE A 33 -7.92 8.13 -1.95
CA ILE A 33 -7.06 6.95 -1.90
C ILE A 33 -7.91 5.74 -2.22
N GLU A 34 -7.79 5.26 -3.45
CA GLU A 34 -8.32 3.96 -3.86
C GLU A 34 -7.42 2.79 -3.41
N PRO A 35 -7.98 1.56 -3.25
CA PRO A 35 -7.21 0.38 -2.86
C PRO A 35 -5.99 0.09 -3.75
N LEU A 36 -6.04 0.48 -5.03
CA LEU A 36 -4.92 0.31 -5.97
C LEU A 36 -3.68 1.11 -5.57
N HIS A 37 -3.85 2.34 -5.03
CA HIS A 37 -2.71 3.12 -4.54
C HIS A 37 -2.06 2.46 -3.33
N LEU A 38 -2.88 1.94 -2.40
CA LEU A 38 -2.38 1.22 -1.23
C LEU A 38 -1.68 -0.09 -1.63
N MET A 39 -2.23 -0.83 -2.59
CA MET A 39 -1.58 -2.03 -3.10
C MET A 39 -0.25 -1.71 -3.77
N SER A 40 -0.18 -0.67 -4.60
CA SER A 40 1.07 -0.23 -5.22
C SER A 40 2.12 0.14 -4.16
N ALA A 41 1.74 0.94 -3.16
CA ALA A 41 2.62 1.29 -2.04
C ALA A 41 3.11 0.03 -1.28
N LEU A 42 2.23 -0.92 -0.97
CA LEU A 42 2.59 -2.15 -0.27
C LEU A 42 3.49 -3.09 -1.08
N LEU A 43 3.29 -3.15 -2.40
CA LEU A 43 4.13 -3.92 -3.31
C LEU A 43 5.54 -3.32 -3.40
N ASN A 44 5.63 -2.00 -3.48
CA ASN A 44 6.88 -1.26 -3.67
C ASN A 44 7.63 -0.94 -2.36
N GLN A 45 6.99 -1.13 -1.19
CA GLN A 45 7.61 -0.87 0.11
C GLN A 45 8.79 -1.81 0.40
N GLU A 46 9.97 -1.22 0.63
CA GLU A 46 11.15 -1.96 1.05
C GLU A 46 10.98 -2.62 2.43
N GLY A 47 11.38 -3.90 2.51
CA GLY A 47 11.20 -4.73 3.69
C GLY A 47 9.73 -4.87 4.14
N GLY A 48 8.76 -4.65 3.24
CA GLY A 48 7.35 -4.92 3.47
C GLY A 48 7.06 -6.43 3.49
N SER A 49 5.92 -6.81 4.05
CA SER A 49 5.51 -8.23 4.15
C SER A 49 4.78 -8.75 2.91
N VAL A 50 4.25 -7.88 2.06
CA VAL A 50 3.39 -8.27 0.93
C VAL A 50 4.16 -9.04 -0.13
N SER A 51 5.32 -8.56 -0.58
CA SER A 51 6.11 -9.28 -1.59
C SER A 51 6.57 -10.66 -1.11
N PRO A 52 7.13 -10.84 0.11
CA PRO A 52 7.45 -12.18 0.64
C PRO A 52 6.23 -13.12 0.75
N LEU A 53 5.06 -12.58 1.14
CA LEU A 53 3.83 -13.35 1.26
C LEU A 53 3.34 -13.84 -0.11
N LEU A 54 3.35 -12.96 -1.12
CA LEU A 54 2.99 -13.31 -2.49
C LEU A 54 3.95 -14.36 -3.06
N THR A 55 5.26 -14.20 -2.86
CA THR A 55 6.26 -15.19 -3.26
C THR A 55 6.00 -16.55 -2.59
N SER A 56 5.66 -16.55 -1.29
CA SER A 56 5.34 -17.77 -0.54
C SER A 56 4.05 -18.43 -1.02
N ALA A 57 3.12 -17.66 -1.59
CA ALA A 57 1.90 -18.15 -2.23
C ALA A 57 2.12 -18.62 -3.68
N GLY A 58 3.37 -18.64 -4.18
CA GLY A 58 3.71 -19.04 -5.55
C GLY A 58 3.42 -17.96 -6.60
N ILE A 59 3.17 -16.72 -6.18
CA ILE A 59 2.92 -15.58 -7.06
C ILE A 59 4.23 -14.85 -7.33
N ASN A 60 4.51 -14.56 -8.60
CA ASN A 60 5.65 -13.72 -8.96
C ASN A 60 5.34 -12.24 -8.63
N ALA A 61 5.71 -11.81 -7.43
CA ALA A 61 5.50 -10.43 -6.97
C ALA A 61 6.17 -9.37 -7.88
N GLY A 62 7.22 -9.74 -8.64
CA GLY A 62 7.86 -8.85 -9.61
C GLY A 62 6.95 -8.47 -10.78
N GLN A 63 6.01 -9.35 -11.17
CA GLN A 63 5.04 -9.06 -12.24
C GLN A 63 3.89 -8.14 -11.79
N LEU A 64 3.77 -7.88 -10.50
CA LEU A 64 2.70 -7.05 -9.94
C LEU A 64 3.16 -5.61 -9.66
N ARG A 65 4.47 -5.36 -9.70
CA ARG A 65 5.00 -3.99 -9.62
C ARG A 65 4.83 -3.35 -11.00
N THR A 66 4.09 -2.25 -11.04
CA THR A 66 4.08 -1.34 -12.18
C THR A 66 5.01 -0.17 -11.86
N ASP A 67 5.83 0.19 -12.84
CA ASP A 67 6.67 1.39 -12.85
C ASP A 67 5.84 2.68 -12.87
#